data_AF-A0A6I3LXZ2-F1
#
_entry.id   AF-A0A6I3LXZ2-F1
#
_cell.length_a   1.000
_cell.length_b   1.000
_cell.length_c   1.000
_cell.angle_alpha   90.00
_cell.angle_beta   90.00
_cell.angle_gamma   90.00
#
_symmetry.space_group_name_H-M   'P 1'
#
loop_
_entity.id
_entity.type
_entity.pdbx_description
1 polymer ?
#
loop_
_entity_poly.entity_id
_entity_poly.type
_entity_poly.pdbx_seq_one_letter_code
_entity_poly.pdbx_strand_id
1 'polypeptide(L)'
;MDKLDKISKIEKHLEKFTPSAEQALEETVLELYELIVNRANLIAQKGQTGDKEISLRDILEAKESLFKAKIEKDKADNRRKRLMTVISLTGALYSIVGVFIYVYQNQDFAIEKNLGLVIALTGIVTIFVGFTYTQLLLRKHEDKQQENVIKYSLNDEFDIIKRWQLIEKLGSNLMIKKGYTNNESKSINDILKFLASELKNESHNIEMRELLTIRNKILHEGYELGKHERQSYLEKADKIIEVLEGLENNS
;
A
#
# COMPACT_ATOMS: atom_id res chain seq x y z
N MET A 1 -35.65 -9.07 2.89
CA MET A 1 -34.89 -8.94 1.63
C MET A 1 -34.17 -10.25 1.44
N ASP A 2 -34.76 -11.10 0.60
CA ASP A 2 -34.49 -12.54 0.55
C ASP A 2 -33.08 -12.82 0.02
N LYS A 3 -32.44 -13.91 0.45
CA LYS A 3 -31.06 -14.26 0.05
C LYS A 3 -30.97 -14.40 -1.48
N LEU A 4 -32.05 -14.87 -2.09
CA LEU A 4 -32.25 -15.00 -3.53
C LEU A 4 -32.27 -13.64 -4.26
N ASP A 5 -32.85 -12.61 -3.65
CA ASP A 5 -32.96 -11.26 -4.22
C ASP A 5 -31.59 -10.53 -4.23
N LYS A 6 -30.71 -10.87 -3.28
CA LYS A 6 -29.32 -10.39 -3.27
C LYS A 6 -28.45 -11.10 -4.31
N ILE A 7 -28.60 -12.41 -4.47
CA ILE A 7 -27.84 -13.21 -5.44
C ILE A 7 -28.22 -12.79 -6.87
N SER A 8 -29.51 -12.67 -7.16
CA SER A 8 -30.01 -12.20 -8.46
C SER A 8 -29.49 -10.80 -8.84
N LYS A 9 -29.37 -9.89 -7.86
CA LYS A 9 -28.76 -8.57 -8.10
C LYS A 9 -27.27 -8.65 -8.42
N ILE A 10 -26.54 -9.55 -7.78
CA ILE A 10 -25.10 -9.74 -8.02
C ILE A 10 -24.89 -10.34 -9.42
N GLU A 11 -25.67 -11.35 -9.80
CA GLU A 11 -25.63 -11.98 -11.13
C GLU A 11 -25.88 -10.97 -12.27
N LYS A 12 -26.88 -10.10 -12.11
CA LYS A 12 -27.17 -9.04 -13.09
C LYS A 12 -26.03 -8.01 -13.25
N HIS A 13 -25.18 -7.86 -12.24
CA HIS A 13 -23.99 -7.01 -12.33
C HIS A 13 -22.80 -7.76 -12.92
N LEU A 14 -22.68 -9.07 -12.68
CA LEU A 14 -21.65 -9.95 -13.25
C LEU A 14 -21.72 -10.01 -14.78
N GLU A 15 -22.93 -9.95 -15.37
CA GLU A 15 -23.12 -9.87 -16.83
C GLU A 15 -22.48 -8.64 -17.51
N LYS A 16 -22.09 -7.62 -16.73
CA LYS A 16 -21.41 -6.41 -17.23
C LYS A 16 -19.89 -6.53 -17.20
N PHE A 17 -19.34 -7.57 -16.61
CA PHE A 17 -17.90 -7.77 -16.52
C PHE A 17 -17.39 -8.40 -17.82
N THR A 18 -16.19 -8.02 -18.23
CA THR A 18 -15.46 -8.79 -19.23
C THR A 18 -15.02 -10.11 -18.58
N PRO A 19 -14.79 -11.19 -19.36
CA PRO A 19 -14.34 -12.48 -18.81
C PRO A 19 -13.08 -12.37 -17.94
N SER A 20 -12.18 -11.45 -18.28
CA SER A 20 -10.98 -11.18 -17.48
C SER A 20 -11.26 -10.47 -16.16
N ALA A 21 -12.28 -9.61 -16.11
CA ALA A 21 -12.68 -8.91 -14.90
C ALA A 21 -13.50 -9.82 -13.97
N GLU A 22 -14.28 -10.75 -14.53
CA GLU A 22 -14.95 -11.82 -13.79
C GLU A 22 -13.94 -12.75 -13.13
N GLN A 23 -12.96 -13.25 -13.89
CA GLN A 23 -11.88 -14.09 -13.36
C GLN A 23 -11.08 -13.38 -12.26
N ALA A 24 -10.70 -12.10 -12.46
CA ALA A 24 -9.98 -11.33 -11.44
C ALA A 24 -10.81 -11.11 -10.16
N LEU A 25 -12.13 -10.93 -10.31
CA LEU A 25 -13.03 -10.80 -9.17
C LEU A 25 -13.14 -12.13 -8.40
N GLU A 26 -13.27 -13.26 -9.10
CA GLU A 26 -13.29 -14.60 -8.48
C GLU A 26 -12.00 -14.87 -7.71
N GLU A 27 -10.84 -14.60 -8.32
CA GLU A 27 -9.52 -14.72 -7.68
C GLU A 27 -9.43 -13.81 -6.45
N THR A 28 -9.89 -12.56 -6.53
CA THR A 28 -9.91 -11.63 -5.39
C THR A 28 -10.82 -12.11 -4.25
N VAL A 29 -11.98 -12.68 -4.60
CA VAL A 29 -12.93 -13.23 -3.61
C VAL A 29 -12.33 -14.45 -2.92
N LEU A 30 -11.64 -15.32 -3.66
CA LEU A 30 -10.90 -16.45 -3.11
C LEU A 30 -9.79 -15.99 -2.17
N GLU A 31 -8.97 -15.02 -2.58
CA GLU A 31 -7.94 -14.44 -1.72
C GLU A 31 -8.52 -13.86 -0.43
N LEU A 32 -9.61 -13.09 -0.52
CA LEU A 32 -10.29 -12.53 0.66
C LEU A 32 -10.87 -13.61 1.57
N TYR A 33 -11.43 -14.67 0.98
CA TYR A 33 -11.95 -15.80 1.72
C TYR A 33 -10.85 -16.50 2.51
N GLU A 34 -9.74 -16.85 1.85
CA GLU A 34 -8.57 -17.45 2.49
C GLU A 34 -8.02 -16.58 3.60
N LEU A 35 -7.93 -15.26 3.38
CA LEU A 35 -7.41 -14.31 4.36
C LEU A 35 -8.29 -14.25 5.63
N ILE A 36 -9.62 -14.27 5.47
CA ILE A 36 -10.57 -14.29 6.59
C ILE A 36 -10.49 -15.63 7.33
N VAL A 37 -10.47 -16.75 6.60
CA VAL A 37 -10.44 -18.10 7.20
C VAL A 37 -9.13 -18.33 7.96
N ASN A 38 -7.98 -17.98 7.37
CA ASN A 38 -6.68 -18.10 8.01
C ASN A 38 -6.58 -17.23 9.26
N ARG A 39 -7.10 -16.00 9.20
CA ARG A 39 -7.12 -15.13 10.36
C ARG A 39 -8.06 -15.64 11.46
N ALA A 40 -9.20 -16.21 11.09
CA ALA A 40 -10.13 -16.84 12.03
C ALA A 40 -9.49 -18.08 12.70
N ASN A 41 -8.76 -18.90 11.94
CA ASN A 41 -7.98 -20.01 12.46
C ASN A 41 -6.95 -19.57 13.51
N LEU A 42 -6.19 -18.51 13.23
CA LEU A 42 -5.21 -17.97 14.18
C LEU A 42 -5.87 -17.44 15.46
N ILE A 43 -7.06 -16.86 15.36
CA ILE A 43 -7.83 -16.39 16.52
C ILE A 43 -8.34 -17.59 17.33
N ALA A 44 -8.88 -18.62 16.67
CA ALA A 44 -9.36 -19.84 17.31
C ALA A 44 -8.22 -20.62 18.00
N GLN A 45 -7.04 -20.70 17.39
CA GLN A 45 -5.84 -21.31 17.99
C GLN A 45 -5.41 -20.56 19.25
N LYS A 46 -5.43 -19.22 19.23
CA LYS A 46 -5.14 -18.40 20.42
C LYS A 46 -6.18 -18.54 21.52
N GLY A 47 -7.44 -18.83 21.16
CA GLY A 47 -8.54 -19.10 22.07
C GLY A 47 -8.60 -20.51 22.64
N GLN A 48 -7.63 -21.39 22.33
CA GLN A 48 -7.63 -22.83 22.67
C GLN A 48 -8.83 -23.63 22.11
N THR A 49 -9.50 -23.12 21.08
CA THR A 49 -10.60 -23.79 20.35
C THR A 49 -10.21 -24.22 18.94
N GLY A 50 -8.99 -23.91 18.49
CA GLY A 50 -8.50 -24.12 17.11
C GLY A 50 -8.51 -25.57 16.62
N ASP A 51 -8.47 -26.55 17.52
CA ASP A 51 -8.46 -27.98 17.16
C ASP A 51 -9.86 -28.59 16.99
N LYS A 52 -10.94 -27.85 17.31
CA LYS A 52 -12.30 -28.38 17.28
C LYS A 52 -13.10 -27.76 16.14
N GLU A 53 -13.36 -26.45 16.18
CA GLU A 53 -14.21 -25.76 15.21
C GLU A 53 -13.87 -24.26 15.16
N ILE A 54 -13.89 -23.66 13.96
CA ILE A 54 -13.82 -22.20 13.78
C ILE A 54 -15.21 -21.62 14.07
N SER A 55 -15.35 -20.83 15.13
CA SER A 55 -16.64 -20.25 15.47
C SER A 55 -16.99 -19.06 14.58
N LEU A 56 -18.28 -18.76 14.46
CA LEU A 56 -18.75 -17.55 13.79
C LEU A 56 -18.13 -16.27 14.40
N ARG A 57 -17.86 -16.29 15.71
CA ARG A 57 -17.19 -15.19 16.42
C ARG A 57 -15.78 -14.98 15.89
N ASP A 58 -15.02 -16.05 15.66
CA ASP A 58 -13.64 -15.97 15.16
C ASP A 58 -13.59 -15.39 13.74
N ILE A 59 -14.56 -15.74 12.89
CA ILE A 59 -14.71 -15.19 11.54
C ILE A 59 -15.07 -13.70 11.57
N LEU A 60 -15.98 -13.31 12.46
CA LEU A 60 -16.38 -11.91 12.61
C LEU A 60 -15.22 -11.06 13.16
N GLU A 61 -14.49 -11.56 14.14
CA GLU A 61 -13.32 -10.91 14.72
C GLU A 61 -12.16 -10.82 13.72
N ALA A 62 -11.94 -11.86 12.92
CA ALA A 62 -10.98 -11.87 11.81
C ALA A 62 -11.31 -10.76 10.82
N LYS A 63 -12.54 -10.72 10.31
CA LYS A 63 -13.02 -9.68 9.40
C LYS A 63 -12.82 -8.28 10.01
N GLU A 64 -13.22 -8.08 11.26
CA GLU A 64 -13.12 -6.77 11.89
C GLU A 64 -11.65 -6.34 12.05
N SER A 65 -10.76 -7.25 12.45
CA SER A 65 -9.34 -6.95 12.61
C SER A 65 -8.65 -6.56 11.29
N LEU A 66 -9.04 -7.18 10.18
CA LEU A 66 -8.46 -6.95 8.86
C LEU A 66 -8.89 -5.62 8.26
N PHE A 67 -10.18 -5.28 8.39
CA PHE A 67 -10.73 -4.11 7.71
C PHE A 67 -10.80 -2.86 8.60
N LYS A 68 -10.99 -3.00 9.93
CA LYS A 68 -11.21 -1.85 10.82
C LYS A 68 -9.92 -1.12 11.20
N ALA A 69 -8.83 -1.86 11.45
CA ALA A 69 -7.54 -1.27 11.86
C ALA A 69 -6.96 -0.32 10.80
N LYS A 70 -7.14 -0.64 9.52
CA LYS A 70 -6.72 0.21 8.39
C LYS A 70 -7.59 1.47 8.30
N ILE A 71 -8.91 1.31 8.37
CA ILE A 71 -9.88 2.41 8.25
C ILE A 71 -9.74 3.43 9.38
N GLU A 72 -9.53 2.98 10.63
CA GLU A 72 -9.42 3.88 11.77
C GLU A 72 -8.11 4.68 11.78
N LYS A 73 -7.00 4.04 11.41
CA LYS A 73 -5.69 4.69 11.29
C LYS A 73 -5.69 5.74 10.17
N ASP A 74 -6.24 5.41 9.01
CA ASP A 74 -6.35 6.34 7.88
C ASP A 74 -7.26 7.53 8.22
N LYS A 75 -8.34 7.32 8.97
CA LYS A 75 -9.20 8.39 9.46
C LYS A 75 -8.48 9.33 10.44
N ALA A 76 -7.68 8.80 11.36
CA ALA A 76 -6.94 9.59 12.33
C ALA A 76 -5.83 10.43 11.66
N ASP A 77 -5.07 9.84 10.75
CA ASP A 77 -4.02 10.53 9.99
C ASP A 77 -4.62 11.60 9.07
N ASN A 78 -5.77 11.34 8.42
CA ASN A 78 -6.46 12.34 7.62
C ASN A 78 -7.03 13.51 8.45
N ARG A 79 -7.54 13.25 9.67
CA ARG A 79 -7.97 14.33 10.58
C ARG A 79 -6.81 15.23 10.98
N ARG A 80 -5.65 14.65 11.29
CA ARG A 80 -4.43 15.40 11.64
C ARG A 80 -3.93 16.25 10.48
N LYS A 81 -3.90 15.69 9.26
CA LYS A 81 -3.55 16.44 8.05
C LYS A 81 -4.46 17.66 7.86
N ARG A 82 -5.78 17.46 7.93
CA ARG A 82 -6.76 18.57 7.82
C ARG A 82 -6.54 19.65 8.87
N LEU A 83 -6.30 19.28 10.13
CA LEU A 83 -6.06 20.23 11.20
C LEU A 83 -4.80 21.08 10.92
N MET A 84 -3.69 20.45 10.50
CA MET A 84 -2.45 21.16 10.19
C MET A 84 -2.58 22.07 8.98
N THR A 85 -3.37 21.67 7.96
CA THR A 85 -3.70 22.54 6.84
C THR A 85 -4.49 23.77 7.30
N VAL A 86 -5.47 23.59 8.19
CA VAL A 86 -6.24 24.71 8.76
C VAL A 86 -5.32 25.66 9.55
N ILE A 87 -4.43 25.13 10.37
CA ILE A 87 -3.45 25.93 11.14
C ILE A 87 -2.56 26.76 10.19
N SER A 88 -2.05 26.14 9.13
CA SER A 88 -1.23 26.84 8.11
C SER A 88 -2.02 27.96 7.43
N LEU A 89 -3.28 27.70 7.07
CA LEU A 89 -4.15 28.68 6.41
C LEU A 89 -4.53 29.83 7.34
N THR A 90 -4.77 29.57 8.62
CA THR A 90 -4.95 30.62 9.63
C THR A 90 -3.68 31.42 9.83
N GLY A 91 -2.50 30.79 9.83
CA GLY A 91 -1.21 31.48 9.90
C GLY A 91 -1.00 32.44 8.72
N ALA A 92 -1.37 32.02 7.50
CA ALA A 92 -1.35 32.88 6.32
C ALA A 92 -2.27 34.10 6.47
N LEU A 93 -3.47 33.90 7.04
CA LEU A 93 -4.41 34.98 7.28
C LEU A 93 -3.89 35.96 8.33
N TYR A 94 -3.28 35.47 9.41
CA TYR A 94 -2.58 36.30 10.40
C TYR A 94 -1.44 37.10 9.78
N SER A 95 -0.65 36.51 8.87
CA SER A 95 0.40 37.22 8.15
C SER A 95 -0.14 38.36 7.29
N ILE A 96 -1.20 38.11 6.54
CA ILE A 96 -1.85 39.12 5.68
C ILE A 96 -2.38 40.27 6.54
N VAL A 97 -3.10 39.97 7.62
CA VAL A 97 -3.63 40.98 8.55
C VAL A 97 -2.50 41.76 9.22
N GLY A 98 -1.42 41.11 9.64
CA GLY A 98 -0.25 41.76 10.22
C GLY A 98 0.42 42.73 9.24
N VAL A 99 0.56 42.35 7.97
CA VAL A 99 1.08 43.23 6.90
C VAL A 99 0.15 44.43 6.68
N PHE A 100 -1.18 44.23 6.64
CA PHE A 100 -2.13 45.34 6.53
C PHE A 100 -2.04 46.31 7.70
N ILE A 101 -1.98 45.79 8.93
CA ILE A 101 -1.81 46.61 10.14
C ILE A 101 -0.47 47.36 10.10
N TYR A 102 0.60 46.71 9.66
CA TYR A 102 1.92 47.33 9.50
C TYR A 102 1.89 48.49 8.50
N VAL A 103 1.28 48.30 7.33
CA VAL A 103 1.14 49.35 6.30
C VAL A 103 0.27 50.50 6.81
N TYR A 104 -0.81 50.21 7.54
CA TYR A 104 -1.68 51.22 8.12
C TYR A 104 -0.99 52.02 9.25
N GLN A 105 -0.21 51.36 10.11
CA GLN A 105 0.49 51.98 11.23
C GLN A 105 1.66 52.87 10.78
N ASN A 106 2.34 52.53 9.68
CA ASN A 106 3.50 53.25 9.14
C ASN A 106 3.16 54.37 8.16
N GLN A 107 1.93 54.88 8.13
CA GLN A 107 1.64 56.12 7.39
C GLN A 107 2.37 57.32 7.98
N ASP A 108 2.61 57.32 9.30
CA ASP A 108 3.57 58.20 9.97
C ASP A 108 4.72 57.30 10.47
N PHE A 109 5.94 57.46 9.93
CA PHE A 109 7.12 56.63 10.20
C PHE A 109 7.60 56.70 11.66
N ALA A 110 6.83 56.11 12.58
CA ALA A 110 7.17 55.97 13.99
C ALA A 110 7.57 54.52 14.26
N ILE A 111 8.88 54.31 14.45
CA ILE A 111 9.53 53.01 14.73
C ILE A 111 8.94 52.30 15.97
N GLU A 112 8.19 53.00 16.82
CA GLU A 112 7.51 52.43 17.99
C GLU A 112 6.30 51.54 17.62
N LYS A 113 5.76 51.65 16.40
CA LYS A 113 4.57 50.88 15.95
C LYS A 113 4.94 49.58 15.23
N ASN A 114 5.61 48.66 15.95
CA ASN A 114 6.05 47.36 15.40
C ASN A 114 5.04 46.21 15.56
N LEU A 115 3.83 46.48 16.06
CA LEU A 115 2.82 45.45 16.32
C LEU A 115 2.42 44.68 15.04
N GLY A 116 2.23 45.38 13.92
CA GLY A 116 1.91 44.74 12.64
C GLY A 116 3.01 43.77 12.17
N LEU A 117 4.28 44.14 12.37
CA LEU A 117 5.42 43.31 12.01
C LEU A 117 5.52 42.06 12.90
N VAL A 118 5.27 42.20 14.21
CA VAL A 118 5.22 41.07 15.16
C VAL A 118 4.11 40.09 14.75
N ILE A 119 2.91 40.59 14.45
CA ILE A 119 1.78 39.75 14.01
C ILE A 119 2.14 39.04 12.70
N ALA A 120 2.73 39.74 11.73
CA ALA A 120 3.14 39.15 10.46
C ALA A 120 4.19 38.03 10.65
N LEU A 121 5.19 38.26 11.50
CA LEU A 121 6.24 37.29 11.80
C LEU A 121 5.67 36.02 12.47
N THR A 122 4.74 36.18 13.42
CA THR A 122 4.07 35.03 14.06
C THR A 122 3.24 34.20 13.08
N GLY A 123 2.57 34.85 12.11
CA GLY A 123 1.86 34.16 11.05
C GLY A 123 2.80 33.34 10.16
N ILE A 124 3.94 33.92 9.75
CA ILE A 124 4.95 33.22 8.92
C ILE A 124 5.52 32.00 9.65
N VAL A 125 5.85 32.13 10.94
CA VAL A 125 6.34 31.00 11.75
C VAL A 125 5.27 29.89 11.81
N THR A 126 4.00 30.25 11.98
CA THR A 126 2.89 29.29 12.04
C THR A 126 2.71 28.54 10.70
N ILE A 127 2.88 29.23 9.57
CA ILE A 127 2.86 28.60 8.23
C ILE A 127 4.00 27.60 8.09
N PHE A 128 5.23 27.98 8.46
CA PHE A 128 6.41 27.11 8.38
C PHE A 128 6.26 25.86 9.26
N VAL A 129 5.76 26.02 10.49
CA VAL A 129 5.52 24.88 11.39
C VAL A 129 4.44 23.96 10.82
N GLY A 130 3.30 24.50 10.36
CA GLY A 130 2.23 23.70 9.78
C GLY A 130 2.65 22.96 8.49
N PHE A 131 3.42 23.63 7.63
CA PHE A 131 3.91 23.06 6.38
C PHE A 131 4.95 21.95 6.62
N THR A 132 5.94 22.20 7.47
CA THR A 132 6.98 21.20 7.79
C THR A 132 6.38 19.96 8.46
N TYR A 133 5.42 20.14 9.37
CA TYR A 133 4.74 19.02 10.03
C TYR A 133 3.89 18.20 9.04
N THR A 134 3.22 18.85 8.10
CA THR A 134 2.43 18.17 7.05
C THR A 134 3.34 17.40 6.09
N GLN A 135 4.48 17.98 5.69
CA GLN A 135 5.53 17.33 4.89
C GLN A 135 6.10 16.09 5.59
N LEU A 136 6.40 16.17 6.88
CA LEU A 136 6.87 15.01 7.66
C LEU A 136 5.81 13.90 7.75
N LEU A 137 4.53 14.26 7.91
CA LEU A 137 3.43 13.29 7.90
C LEU A 137 3.22 12.65 6.53
N LEU A 138 3.49 13.36 5.43
CA LEU A 138 3.48 12.83 4.07
C LEU A 138 4.60 11.82 3.87
N ARG A 139 5.84 12.19 4.25
CA ARG A 139 7.00 11.30 4.21
C ARG A 139 6.79 10.03 5.03
N LYS A 140 6.21 10.12 6.24
CA LYS A 140 5.95 8.94 7.07
C LYS A 140 4.97 7.94 6.42
N HIS A 141 4.19 8.36 5.44
CA HIS A 141 3.29 7.47 4.71
C HIS A 141 4.00 6.74 3.57
N GLU A 142 4.96 7.40 2.91
CA GLU A 142 5.88 6.81 1.92
C GLU A 142 6.91 5.91 2.61
N ASP A 143 7.50 6.38 3.71
CA ASP A 143 8.41 5.60 4.56
C ASP A 143 7.72 4.41 5.19
N LYS A 144 6.42 4.42 5.53
CA LYS A 144 5.75 3.20 6.03
C LYS A 144 5.59 2.12 4.95
N GLN A 145 5.53 2.49 3.67
CA GLN A 145 5.61 1.51 2.58
C GLN A 145 7.03 0.94 2.48
N GLN A 146 8.08 1.75 2.72
CA GLN A 146 9.48 1.29 2.76
C GLN A 146 9.91 0.63 4.09
N GLU A 147 9.33 0.98 5.23
CA GLU A 147 9.67 0.49 6.57
C GLU A 147 9.03 -0.89 6.80
N ASN A 148 7.90 -1.19 6.16
CA ASN A 148 7.49 -2.58 5.99
C ASN A 148 8.61 -3.33 5.23
N VAL A 149 9.08 -2.82 4.09
CA VAL A 149 10.19 -3.44 3.31
C VAL A 149 11.51 -3.57 4.12
N ILE A 150 11.83 -2.62 5.01
CA ILE A 150 13.07 -2.61 5.81
C ILE A 150 12.96 -3.40 7.11
N LYS A 151 11.81 -3.43 7.79
CA LYS A 151 11.61 -4.27 8.99
C LYS A 151 11.61 -5.77 8.63
N TYR A 152 11.27 -6.07 7.37
CA TYR A 152 11.47 -7.35 6.74
C TYR A 152 12.95 -7.65 6.42
N SER A 153 13.86 -6.66 6.36
CA SER A 153 15.25 -6.89 5.96
C SER A 153 16.16 -7.53 7.01
N LEU A 154 15.67 -7.81 8.22
CA LEU A 154 16.43 -8.43 9.31
C LEU A 154 16.16 -9.94 9.49
N ASN A 155 15.23 -10.51 8.72
CA ASN A 155 14.98 -11.95 8.65
C ASN A 155 15.32 -12.44 7.23
N ASP A 156 16.26 -13.37 7.11
CA ASP A 156 16.68 -14.01 5.85
C ASP A 156 15.50 -14.61 5.04
N GLU A 157 14.35 -14.85 5.67
CA GLU A 157 13.11 -15.34 5.04
C GLU A 157 12.44 -14.32 4.13
N PHE A 158 12.67 -13.02 4.37
CA PHE A 158 12.09 -11.96 3.55
C PHE A 158 12.91 -11.64 2.31
N ASP A 159 14.07 -12.28 2.13
CA ASP A 159 14.85 -12.07 0.91
C ASP A 159 14.08 -12.53 -0.32
N ILE A 160 13.36 -13.66 -0.25
CA ILE A 160 12.48 -14.12 -1.35
C ILE A 160 11.41 -13.07 -1.67
N ILE A 161 10.82 -12.45 -0.64
CA ILE A 161 9.81 -11.40 -0.81
C ILE A 161 10.42 -10.16 -1.48
N LYS A 162 11.64 -9.77 -1.12
CA LYS A 162 12.34 -8.65 -1.78
C LYS A 162 12.65 -8.95 -3.24
N ARG A 163 13.11 -10.16 -3.58
CA ARG A 163 13.41 -10.55 -4.96
C ARG A 163 12.14 -10.59 -5.79
N TRP A 164 11.04 -11.06 -5.20
CA TRP A 164 9.72 -10.97 -5.83
C TRP A 164 9.30 -9.52 -6.14
N GLN A 165 9.45 -8.60 -5.18
CA GLN A 165 9.16 -7.18 -5.40
C GLN A 165 10.03 -6.57 -6.50
N LEU A 166 11.28 -7.02 -6.63
CA LEU A 166 12.15 -6.59 -7.72
C LEU A 166 11.64 -7.11 -9.08
N ILE A 167 11.24 -8.37 -9.17
CA ILE A 167 10.61 -8.95 -10.36
C ILE A 167 9.34 -8.16 -10.75
N GLU A 168 8.46 -7.85 -9.80
CA GLU A 168 7.26 -7.03 -10.04
C GLU A 168 7.62 -5.65 -10.60
N LYS A 169 8.63 -5.00 -10.02
CA LYS A 169 9.10 -3.68 -10.45
C LYS A 169 9.68 -3.72 -11.87
N LEU A 170 10.52 -4.69 -12.17
CA LEU A 170 11.11 -4.89 -13.50
C LEU A 170 10.02 -5.18 -14.54
N GLY A 171 9.07 -6.06 -14.20
CA GLY A 171 7.91 -6.34 -15.04
C GLY A 171 7.06 -5.11 -15.32
N SER A 172 6.72 -4.33 -14.29
CA SER A 172 6.00 -3.07 -14.43
C SER A 172 6.75 -2.07 -15.32
N ASN A 173 8.05 -1.91 -15.14
CA ASN A 173 8.87 -1.00 -15.94
C ASN A 173 8.87 -1.40 -17.42
N LEU A 174 9.04 -2.70 -17.70
CA LEU A 174 9.01 -3.26 -19.04
C LEU A 174 7.64 -3.07 -19.69
N MET A 175 6.55 -3.26 -18.95
CA MET A 175 5.19 -2.97 -19.43
C MET A 175 5.04 -1.50 -19.82
N ILE A 176 5.46 -0.57 -18.95
CA ILE A 176 5.39 0.87 -19.24
C ILE A 176 6.21 1.22 -20.48
N LYS A 177 7.43 0.70 -20.61
CA LYS A 177 8.29 0.89 -21.79
C LYS A 177 7.64 0.39 -23.08
N LYS A 178 6.88 -0.70 -23.01
CA LYS A 178 6.16 -1.29 -24.16
C LYS A 178 4.78 -0.67 -24.43
N GLY A 179 4.42 0.41 -23.73
CA GLY A 179 3.22 1.20 -24.02
C GLY A 179 1.95 0.75 -23.30
N TYR A 180 2.05 -0.12 -22.29
CA TYR A 180 0.92 -0.47 -21.44
C TYR A 180 0.56 0.69 -20.51
N THR A 181 -0.70 0.75 -20.06
CA THR A 181 -1.17 1.82 -19.19
C THR A 181 -0.61 1.67 -17.77
N ASN A 182 -0.43 2.80 -17.07
CA ASN A 182 0.02 2.83 -15.67
C ASN A 182 -0.89 2.08 -14.68
N ASN A 183 -2.12 1.73 -15.09
CA ASN A 183 -3.03 0.93 -14.27
C ASN A 183 -2.77 -0.57 -14.47
N GLU A 184 -2.53 -1.00 -15.71
CA GLU A 184 -2.16 -2.39 -16.04
C GLU A 184 -0.79 -2.74 -15.45
N SER A 185 0.18 -1.81 -15.51
CA SER A 185 1.52 -2.05 -14.96
C SER A 185 1.58 -2.18 -13.43
N LYS A 186 0.48 -1.93 -12.72
CA LYS A 186 0.38 -2.06 -11.24
C LYS A 186 -0.35 -3.32 -10.79
N SER A 187 -0.95 -4.04 -11.72
CA SER A 187 -1.71 -5.26 -11.46
C SER A 187 -0.76 -6.45 -11.52
N ILE A 188 -0.66 -7.20 -10.41
CA ILE A 188 0.19 -8.41 -10.35
C ILE A 188 -0.19 -9.38 -11.47
N ASN A 189 -1.48 -9.54 -11.74
CA ASN A 189 -1.98 -10.43 -12.80
C ASN A 189 -1.55 -9.97 -14.20
N ASP A 190 -1.59 -8.67 -14.46
CA ASP A 190 -1.19 -8.15 -15.77
C ASP A 190 0.33 -8.21 -15.94
N ILE A 191 1.09 -7.98 -14.85
CA ILE A 191 2.53 -8.20 -14.81
C ILE A 191 2.85 -9.68 -15.10
N LEU A 192 2.18 -10.63 -14.45
CA LEU A 192 2.43 -12.07 -14.66
C LEU A 192 2.12 -12.51 -16.09
N LYS A 193 0.99 -12.06 -16.65
CA LYS A 193 0.62 -12.36 -18.05
C LYS A 193 1.64 -11.78 -19.02
N PHE A 194 2.05 -10.54 -18.78
CA PHE A 194 3.07 -9.88 -19.57
C PHE A 194 4.41 -10.63 -19.49
N LEU A 195 4.91 -10.89 -18.28
CA LEU A 195 6.17 -11.61 -18.07
C LEU A 195 6.14 -13.01 -18.68
N ALA A 196 5.01 -13.72 -18.60
CA ALA A 196 4.87 -15.03 -19.22
C ALA A 196 5.00 -14.99 -20.75
N SER A 197 4.53 -13.90 -21.38
CA SER A 197 4.67 -13.68 -22.82
C SER A 197 6.07 -13.24 -23.24
N GLU A 198 6.79 -12.53 -22.36
CA GLU A 198 8.13 -11.97 -22.63
C GLU A 198 9.26 -12.95 -22.38
N LEU A 199 9.19 -13.73 -21.30
CA LEU A 199 10.25 -14.67 -20.92
C LEU A 199 10.37 -15.85 -21.90
N LYS A 200 9.30 -16.19 -22.63
CA LYS A 200 9.20 -17.26 -23.66
C LYS A 200 9.78 -18.63 -23.25
N ASN A 201 10.07 -18.82 -21.97
CA ASN A 201 10.65 -20.03 -21.40
C ASN A 201 9.68 -20.58 -20.36
N GLU A 202 9.11 -21.74 -20.68
CA GLU A 202 8.15 -22.43 -19.81
C GLU A 202 8.72 -22.72 -18.42
N SER A 203 10.03 -22.98 -18.31
CA SER A 203 10.71 -23.19 -17.02
C SER A 203 10.64 -21.95 -16.14
N HIS A 204 10.91 -20.76 -16.68
CA HIS A 204 10.87 -19.51 -15.93
C HIS A 204 9.44 -19.14 -15.52
N ASN A 205 8.44 -19.51 -16.32
CA ASN A 205 7.03 -19.30 -16.01
C ASN A 205 6.59 -20.16 -14.82
N ILE A 206 7.02 -21.41 -14.77
CA ILE A 206 6.76 -22.32 -13.66
C ILE A 206 7.46 -21.79 -12.39
N GLU A 207 8.75 -21.46 -12.48
CA GLU A 207 9.54 -20.91 -11.37
C GLU A 207 8.93 -19.61 -10.80
N MET A 208 8.43 -18.72 -11.67
CA MET A 208 7.75 -17.49 -11.25
C MET A 208 6.46 -17.77 -10.48
N ARG A 209 5.65 -18.76 -10.91
CA ARG A 209 4.43 -19.17 -10.17
C ARG A 209 4.76 -19.82 -8.83
N GLU A 210 5.83 -20.62 -8.79
CA GLU A 210 6.32 -21.22 -7.54
C GLU A 210 6.78 -20.14 -6.55
N LEU A 211 7.51 -19.12 -7.04
CA LEU A 211 7.96 -17.99 -6.23
C LEU A 211 6.78 -17.17 -5.68
N LEU A 212 5.76 -16.90 -6.51
CA LEU A 212 4.54 -16.23 -6.06
C LEU A 212 3.84 -17.04 -4.96
N THR A 213 3.72 -18.36 -5.17
CA THR A 213 3.11 -19.27 -4.20
C THR A 213 3.86 -19.22 -2.87
N ILE A 214 5.19 -19.31 -2.90
CA ILE A 214 6.00 -19.27 -1.69
C ILE A 214 5.98 -17.90 -1.01
N ARG A 215 5.99 -16.80 -1.78
CA ARG A 215 5.84 -15.44 -1.27
C ARG A 215 4.51 -15.29 -0.52
N ASN A 216 3.42 -15.85 -1.04
CA ASN A 216 2.12 -15.84 -0.37
C ASN A 216 2.14 -16.65 0.92
N LYS A 217 2.75 -17.84 0.92
CA LYS A 217 2.91 -18.66 2.14
C LYS A 217 3.73 -17.95 3.21
N ILE A 218 4.86 -17.33 2.86
CA ILE A 218 5.68 -16.58 3.84
C ILE A 218 4.90 -15.38 4.39
N LEU A 219 4.24 -14.59 3.53
CA LEU A 219 3.56 -13.36 3.95
C LEU A 219 2.25 -13.58 4.70
N HIS A 220 1.51 -14.63 4.36
CA HIS A 220 0.14 -14.84 4.85
C HIS A 220 0.00 -16.02 5.81
N GLU A 221 0.83 -17.06 5.67
CA GLU A 221 0.78 -18.26 6.50
C GLU A 221 1.89 -18.29 7.56
N GLY A 222 2.86 -17.34 7.50
CA GLY A 222 4.02 -17.35 8.39
C GLY A 222 4.92 -18.55 8.17
N TYR A 223 4.93 -19.06 6.93
CA TYR A 223 5.69 -20.26 6.55
C TYR A 223 7.21 -20.02 6.66
N GLU A 224 7.88 -20.80 7.49
CA GLU A 224 9.33 -20.78 7.66
C GLU A 224 9.97 -21.79 6.70
N LEU A 225 10.77 -21.29 5.76
CA LEU A 225 11.51 -22.12 4.80
C LEU A 225 12.79 -22.68 5.43
N GLY A 226 13.03 -23.98 5.23
CA GLY A 226 14.32 -24.59 5.51
C GLY A 226 15.45 -23.92 4.71
N LYS A 227 16.68 -23.90 5.25
CA LYS A 227 17.83 -23.20 4.65
C LYS A 227 18.11 -23.62 3.19
N HIS A 228 17.98 -24.91 2.87
CA HIS A 228 18.20 -25.43 1.52
C HIS A 228 17.08 -25.05 0.54
N GLU A 229 15.82 -25.15 0.97
CA GLU A 229 14.67 -24.75 0.15
C GLU A 229 14.73 -23.24 -0.15
N ARG A 230 15.06 -22.44 0.86
CA ARG A 230 15.24 -21.00 0.75
C ARG A 230 16.28 -20.65 -0.30
N GLN A 231 17.45 -21.27 -0.23
CA GLN A 231 18.51 -21.06 -1.22
C GLN A 231 18.06 -21.40 -2.63
N SER A 232 17.32 -22.51 -2.80
CA SER A 232 16.78 -22.90 -4.10
C SER A 232 15.80 -21.86 -4.67
N TYR A 233 14.91 -21.31 -3.83
CA TYR A 233 13.99 -20.24 -4.27
C TYR A 233 14.72 -18.94 -4.57
N LEU A 234 15.75 -18.58 -3.80
CA LEU A 234 16.57 -17.40 -4.09
C LEU A 234 17.28 -17.55 -5.44
N GLU A 235 17.88 -18.71 -5.73
CA GLU A 235 18.53 -18.98 -7.01
C GLU A 235 17.55 -18.93 -8.20
N LYS A 236 16.32 -19.43 -8.02
CA LYS A 236 15.26 -19.29 -9.03
C LYS A 236 14.91 -17.82 -9.26
N ALA A 237 14.77 -17.05 -8.18
CA ALA A 237 14.42 -15.64 -8.28
C ALA A 237 15.53 -14.82 -8.96
N ASP A 238 16.79 -15.06 -8.59
CA ASP A 238 17.95 -14.37 -9.15
C ASP A 238 18.10 -14.66 -10.66
N LYS A 239 17.87 -15.91 -11.10
CA LYS A 239 17.84 -16.25 -12.54
C LYS A 239 16.78 -15.47 -13.30
N ILE A 240 15.57 -15.35 -12.76
CA ILE A 240 14.49 -14.59 -13.39
C ILE A 240 14.86 -13.10 -13.45
N ILE A 241 15.42 -12.55 -12.36
CA ILE A 241 15.85 -11.16 -12.29
C ILE A 241 16.91 -10.87 -13.37
N GLU A 242 17.94 -11.70 -13.50
CA GLU A 242 19.00 -11.52 -14.51
C GLU A 242 18.43 -11.46 -15.93
N VAL A 243 17.45 -12.31 -16.24
CA VAL A 243 16.77 -12.30 -17.56
C VAL A 243 15.98 -11.01 -17.75
N LEU A 244 15.24 -10.57 -16.73
CA LEU A 244 14.43 -9.34 -16.81
C LEU A 244 15.28 -8.08 -16.92
N GLU A 245 16.39 -7.99 -16.19
CA GLU A 245 17.38 -6.91 -16.32
C GLU A 245 18.00 -6.91 -17.72
N GLY A 246 18.30 -8.09 -18.28
CA GLY A 246 18.74 -8.24 -19.66
C GLY A 246 17.72 -7.70 -20.67
N LEU A 247 16.43 -7.94 -20.46
CA LEU A 247 15.36 -7.40 -21.30
C LEU A 247 15.17 -5.89 -21.12
N GLU A 248 15.32 -5.37 -19.90
CA GLU A 248 15.18 -3.94 -19.60
C GLU A 248 16.31 -3.11 -20.23
N ASN A 249 17.52 -3.66 -20.30
CA ASN A 249 18.68 -3.01 -20.93
C ASN A 249 18.65 -3.07 -22.47
N ASN A 250 17.94 -4.04 -23.05
CA ASN A 250 17.81 -4.22 -24.51
C ASN A 250 16.53 -3.60 -25.10
N SER A 251 15.65 -3.00 -24.27
CA SER A 251 14.38 -2.36 -24.66
C SER A 251 14.41 -0.84 -24.43
#